data_AF-A0A9Q4ABN2-F1
#
_entry.id   AF-A0A9Q4ABN2-F1
#
_cell.length_a   1.000
_cell.length_b   1.000
_cell.length_c   1.000
_cell.angle_alpha   90.00
_cell.angle_beta   90.00
_cell.angle_gamma   90.00
#
_symmetry.space_group_name_H-M   'P 1'
#
loop_
_entity.id
_entity.type
_entity.pdbx_description
1 polymer ?
#
loop_
_entity_poly.entity_id
_entity_poly.type
_entity_poly.pdbx_seq_one_letter_code
_entity_poly.pdbx_strand_id
1 'polypeptide(L)'
;MWNFDRPTKSELHPTMKPVPLVAYPIQNSSMSNCIILEPFAGSGSTLIACEQLGRICYAIELDEKYADVIVKRYIEYVDSYEEVFLIRDGEKILYKDTI
;
A
#
# COMPACT_ATOMS: atom_id res chain seq x y z
N MET A 1 0.00 18.20 18.56
CA MET A 1 1.09 18.19 17.55
C MET A 1 1.59 16.75 17.42
N TRP A 2 1.67 16.19 16.22
CA TRP A 2 2.14 14.80 16.00
C TRP A 2 3.62 14.81 15.63
N ASN A 3 4.42 14.00 16.32
CA ASN A 3 5.86 13.91 16.10
C ASN A 3 6.18 12.52 15.54
N PHE A 4 6.57 12.47 14.27
CA PHE A 4 7.00 11.26 13.57
C PHE A 4 8.30 11.54 12.83
N ASP A 5 9.21 10.57 12.82
CA ASP A 5 10.48 10.71 12.11
C ASP A 5 10.25 10.78 10.61
N ARG A 6 10.90 11.75 9.97
CA ARG A 6 10.91 11.85 8.51
C ARG A 6 12.02 10.96 7.95
N PRO A 7 11.74 10.09 6.98
CA PRO A 7 12.79 9.30 6.34
C PRO A 7 13.73 10.27 5.61
N THR A 8 15.02 10.16 5.86
CA THR A 8 16.04 11.03 5.25
C THR A 8 16.30 10.70 3.78
N LYS A 9 16.00 9.45 3.37
CA LYS A 9 16.06 8.97 2.00
C LYS A 9 15.07 7.80 1.83
N SER A 10 14.43 7.70 0.68
CA SER A 10 13.70 6.49 0.27
C SER A 10 14.14 6.15 -1.15
N GLU A 11 14.63 4.93 -1.34
CA GLU A 11 15.06 4.46 -2.67
C GLU A 11 13.86 4.04 -3.54
N LEU A 12 12.71 3.78 -2.92
CA LEU A 12 11.49 3.32 -3.57
C LEU A 12 10.64 4.47 -4.13
N HIS A 13 10.52 5.59 -3.40
CA HIS A 13 9.77 6.76 -3.84
C HIS A 13 10.32 8.06 -3.20
N PRO A 14 10.50 9.15 -3.97
CA PRO A 14 11.12 10.39 -3.47
C PRO A 14 10.45 11.01 -2.24
N THR A 15 9.12 10.84 -2.10
CA THR A 15 8.29 11.44 -1.04
C THR A 15 7.52 10.41 -0.21
N MET A 16 8.11 9.24 0.05
CA MET A 16 7.49 8.20 0.88
C MET A 16 7.11 8.74 2.27
N LYS A 17 5.83 8.58 2.64
CA LYS A 17 5.33 8.91 3.98
C LYS A 17 5.64 7.76 4.95
N PRO A 18 6.09 8.03 6.19
CA PRO A 18 6.19 7.01 7.23
C PRO A 18 4.86 6.29 7.44
N VAL A 19 4.90 4.96 7.56
CA VAL A 19 3.68 4.16 7.83
C VAL A 19 3.02 4.58 9.16
N PRO A 20 3.76 4.78 10.28
CA PRO A 20 3.14 5.21 11.53
C PRO A 20 2.39 6.54 11.45
N LEU A 21 2.89 7.47 10.62
CA LEU A 21 2.23 8.76 10.39
C LEU A 21 0.85 8.58 9.73
N VAL A 22 0.73 7.63 8.80
CA VAL A 22 -0.52 7.35 8.08
C VAL A 22 -1.46 6.45 8.90
N ALA A 23 -0.91 5.53 9.68
CA ALA A 23 -1.67 4.62 10.54
C ALA A 23 -2.45 5.38 11.63
N TYR A 24 -1.85 6.42 12.22
CA TYR A 24 -2.46 7.18 13.31
C TYR A 24 -3.86 7.75 12.97
N PRO A 25 -4.06 8.52 11.88
CA PRO A 25 -5.39 9.02 11.52
C PRO A 25 -6.36 7.90 11.10
N ILE A 26 -5.89 6.84 10.42
CA ILE A 26 -6.75 5.71 10.02
C ILE A 26 -7.33 5.03 11.27
N GLN A 27 -6.50 4.78 12.28
CA GLN A 27 -6.93 4.15 13.52
C GLN A 27 -7.97 5.00 14.27
N ASN A 28 -7.83 6.33 14.24
CA ASN A 28 -8.73 7.25 14.94
C ASN A 28 -10.05 7.50 14.21
N SER A 29 -10.13 7.23 12.91
CA SER A 29 -11.26 7.64 12.06
C SER A 29 -11.95 6.49 11.34
N SER A 30 -11.55 5.24 11.61
CA SER A 30 -12.17 4.06 11.00
C SER A 30 -12.21 2.90 11.98
N MET A 31 -13.14 1.96 11.78
CA MET A 31 -13.14 0.67 12.49
C MET A 31 -12.39 -0.39 11.66
N SER A 32 -12.08 -1.53 12.27
CA SER A 32 -11.59 -2.69 11.53
C SER A 32 -12.59 -3.08 10.43
N ASN A 33 -12.07 -3.58 9.31
CA ASN A 33 -12.82 -3.92 8.09
C ASN A 33 -13.47 -2.72 7.37
N CYS A 34 -13.28 -1.48 7.85
CA CYS A 34 -13.65 -0.31 7.04
C CYS A 34 -12.80 -0.21 5.77
N ILE A 35 -13.38 0.43 4.77
CA ILE A 35 -12.74 0.71 3.49
C ILE A 35 -12.00 2.06 3.59
N ILE A 36 -10.75 2.07 3.16
CA ILE A 36 -9.92 3.26 2.98
C ILE A 36 -9.64 3.41 1.49
N LEU A 37 -9.92 4.60 0.95
CA LEU A 37 -9.61 4.96 -0.44
C LEU A 37 -8.36 5.84 -0.45
N GLU A 38 -7.35 5.45 -1.22
CA GLU A 38 -6.12 6.21 -1.43
C GLU A 38 -5.94 6.49 -2.93
N PRO A 39 -6.30 7.68 -3.43
CA PRO A 39 -6.23 7.98 -4.86
C PRO A 39 -4.80 8.32 -5.34
N PHE A 40 -3.84 8.51 -4.44
CA PHE A 40 -2.45 8.87 -4.77
C PHE A 40 -1.47 8.01 -3.97
N ALA A 41 -1.44 6.72 -4.30
CA ALA A 41 -0.79 5.71 -3.48
C ALA A 41 0.73 5.88 -3.36
N GLY A 42 1.41 6.38 -4.38
CA GLY A 42 2.86 6.61 -4.40
C GLY A 42 3.61 5.34 -4.04
N SER A 43 4.24 5.31 -2.85
CA SER A 43 4.95 4.12 -2.34
C SER A 43 4.07 3.11 -1.62
N GLY A 44 2.76 3.31 -1.51
CA GLY A 44 1.83 2.37 -0.87
C GLY A 44 1.82 2.39 0.65
N SER A 45 2.25 3.49 1.30
CA SER A 45 2.27 3.56 2.78
C SER A 45 0.88 3.41 3.41
N THR A 46 -0.17 3.90 2.76
CA THR A 46 -1.57 3.72 3.19
C THR A 46 -2.00 2.26 3.10
N LEU A 47 -1.60 1.54 2.05
CA LEU A 47 -1.87 0.10 1.89
C LEU A 47 -1.26 -0.71 3.04
N ILE A 48 0.03 -0.51 3.33
CA ILE A 48 0.72 -1.20 4.43
C ILE A 48 0.09 -0.84 5.80
N ALA A 49 -0.27 0.43 6.02
CA ALA A 49 -0.95 0.84 7.24
C ALA A 49 -2.31 0.16 7.40
N CYS A 50 -3.08 0.04 6.31
CA CYS A 50 -4.38 -0.64 6.33
C CYS A 50 -4.23 -2.13 6.65
N GLU A 51 -3.25 -2.81 6.03
CA GLU A 51 -2.94 -4.21 6.32
C GLU A 51 -2.60 -4.41 7.82
N GLN A 52 -1.70 -3.58 8.38
CA GLN A 52 -1.35 -3.61 9.81
C GLN A 52 -2.55 -3.39 10.74
N LEU A 53 -3.49 -2.54 10.33
CA LEU A 53 -4.63 -2.15 11.12
C LEU A 53 -5.86 -3.03 10.85
N GLY A 54 -5.82 -3.97 9.91
CA GLY A 54 -7.01 -4.76 9.52
C GLY A 54 -8.09 -3.89 8.88
N ARG A 55 -7.71 -3.00 7.94
CA ARG A 55 -8.60 -2.22 7.06
C ARG A 55 -8.44 -2.69 5.62
N ILE A 56 -9.48 -2.50 4.82
CA ILE A 56 -9.43 -2.78 3.37
C ILE A 56 -8.97 -1.50 2.67
N CYS A 57 -7.91 -1.57 1.88
CA CYS A 57 -7.41 -0.42 1.13
C CYS A 57 -7.70 -0.58 -0.37
N TYR A 58 -8.37 0.40 -0.96
CA TYR A 58 -8.39 0.58 -2.41
C TYR A 58 -7.45 1.72 -2.77
N ALA A 59 -6.32 1.37 -3.37
CA ALA A 59 -5.27 2.31 -3.74
C ALA A 59 -5.25 2.50 -5.27
N ILE A 60 -5.04 3.74 -5.71
CA ILE A 60 -4.88 4.11 -7.12
C ILE A 60 -3.52 4.76 -7.29
N GLU A 61 -2.81 4.36 -8.34
CA GLU A 61 -1.56 4.97 -8.76
C GLU A 61 -1.55 5.05 -10.29
N LEU A 62 -1.13 6.19 -10.82
CA LEU A 62 -1.12 6.45 -12.27
C LEU A 62 0.19 5.99 -12.90
N ASP A 63 1.31 6.15 -12.19
CA ASP A 63 2.62 5.75 -12.70
C ASP A 63 2.83 4.24 -12.51
N GLU A 64 2.96 3.53 -13.63
CA GLU A 64 3.19 2.08 -13.67
C GLU A 64 4.40 1.64 -12.82
N LYS A 65 5.45 2.48 -12.75
CA LYS A 65 6.62 2.20 -11.93
C LYS A 65 6.25 2.16 -10.46
N TYR A 66 5.39 3.07 -10.00
CA TYR A 66 5.00 3.14 -8.61
C TYR A 66 3.94 2.09 -8.26
N ALA A 67 3.07 1.72 -9.20
CA ALA A 67 2.20 0.55 -9.06
C ALA A 67 3.03 -0.73 -8.78
N ASP A 68 4.11 -0.96 -9.53
CA ASP A 68 5.02 -2.10 -9.32
C ASP A 68 5.74 -2.02 -7.96
N VAL A 69 6.22 -0.84 -7.56
CA VAL A 69 6.80 -0.61 -6.22
C VAL A 69 5.81 -0.96 -5.10
N ILE A 70 4.53 -0.57 -5.24
CA ILE A 70 3.49 -0.86 -4.24
C ILE A 70 3.29 -2.37 -4.10
N VAL A 71 3.14 -3.09 -5.23
CA VAL A 71 2.91 -4.54 -5.22
C VAL A 71 4.09 -5.28 -4.59
N LYS A 72 5.31 -4.96 -5.00
CA LYS A 72 6.53 -5.57 -4.43
C LYS A 72 6.66 -5.32 -2.94
N ARG A 73 6.44 -4.07 -2.52
CA ARG A 73 6.49 -3.69 -1.11
C ARG A 73 5.41 -4.39 -0.28
N TYR A 74 4.23 -4.60 -0.84
CA TYR A 74 3.16 -5.35 -0.18
C TYR A 74 3.54 -6.83 -0.01
N ILE A 75 4.00 -7.48 -1.09
CA ILE A 75 4.45 -8.88 -1.06
C ILE A 75 5.57 -9.07 -0.03
N GLU A 76 6.55 -8.18 0.00
CA GLU A 76 7.64 -8.21 0.99
C GLU A 76 7.10 -8.05 2.42
N TYR A 77 6.09 -7.21 2.63
CA TYR A 77 5.50 -6.99 3.95
C TYR A 77 4.69 -8.20 4.45
N VAL A 78 3.88 -8.84 3.59
CA VAL A 78 3.07 -10.01 3.95
C VAL A 78 3.83 -11.34 3.82
N ASP A 79 5.06 -11.30 3.30
CA ASP A 79 5.93 -12.45 3.04
C ASP A 79 5.25 -13.54 2.19
N SER A 80 4.43 -13.13 1.23
CA SER A 80 3.67 -14.04 0.36
C SER A 80 3.16 -13.33 -0.88
N TYR A 81 3.05 -14.06 -1.98
CA TYR A 81 2.40 -13.62 -3.22
C TYR A 81 1.27 -14.55 -3.67
N GLU A 82 0.92 -15.58 -2.90
CA GLU A 82 -0.04 -16.63 -3.30
C GLU A 82 -1.45 -16.07 -3.58
N GLU A 83 -1.83 -15.02 -2.85
CA GLU A 83 -3.12 -14.35 -3.00
C GLU A 83 -3.05 -13.07 -3.84
N VAL A 84 -1.89 -12.77 -4.43
CA VAL A 84 -1.69 -11.58 -5.26
C VAL A 84 -2.02 -11.91 -6.71
N PHE A 85 -2.83 -11.08 -7.35
CA PHE A 85 -3.25 -11.26 -8.72
C PHE A 85 -3.49 -9.92 -9.42
N LEU A 86 -3.37 -9.95 -10.75
CA LEU A 86 -3.74 -8.89 -11.66
C LEU A 86 -5.13 -9.19 -12.23
N ILE A 87 -5.98 -8.17 -12.32
CA ILE A 87 -7.17 -8.19 -13.17
C ILE A 87 -6.87 -7.36 -14.41
N ARG A 88 -6.97 -7.95 -15.61
CA ARG A 88 -6.83 -7.25 -16.89
C ARG A 88 -7.88 -7.78 -17.86
N ASP A 89 -8.64 -6.87 -18.47
CA ASP A 89 -9.71 -7.23 -19.42
C ASP A 89 -10.73 -8.25 -18.88
N GLY A 90 -10.95 -8.25 -17.57
CA GLY A 90 -11.85 -9.20 -16.88
C GLY A 90 -11.21 -10.54 -16.52
N GLU A 91 -9.96 -10.79 -16.92
CA GLU A 91 -9.22 -12.00 -16.58
C GLU A 91 -8.40 -11.83 -15.31
N LYS A 92 -8.42 -12.85 -14.45
CA LYS A 92 -7.58 -12.93 -13.24
C LYS A 92 -6.31 -13.70 -13.55
N ILE A 93 -5.16 -13.07 -13.39
CA ILE A 93 -3.83 -13.63 -13.61
C ILE A 93 -3.09 -13.63 -12.27
N LEU A 94 -2.61 -14.78 -11.79
CA LEU A 94 -1.87 -14.84 -10.53
C LEU A 94 -0.51 -14.16 -10.69
N TYR A 95 0.00 -13.55 -9.63
CA TYR A 95 1.29 -12.84 -9.66
C TYR A 95 2.43 -13.74 -10.18
N LYS A 96 2.46 -15.02 -9.78
CA LYS A 96 3.43 -16.01 -10.26
C LYS A 96 3.41 -16.25 -11.78
N ASP A 97 2.31 -15.93 -12.45
CA ASP A 97 2.14 -16.09 -13.90
C ASP A 97 2.46 -14.76 -14.65
N THR A 98 2.85 -13.71 -13.92
CA THR A 98 3.20 -12.38 -14.47
C THR A 98 4.69 -12.06 -14.46
N ILE A 99 5.49 -12.92 -13.80
CA ILE A 99 6.95 -12.79 -13.64
C ILE A 99 7.72 -13.62 -14.67
#